data_AF-A0A5R1NP11-F1
#
_entry.id   AF-A0A5R1NP11-F1
#
_cell.length_a   1.000
_cell.length_b   1.000
_cell.length_c   1.000
_cell.angle_alpha   90.00
_cell.angle_beta   90.00
_cell.angle_gamma   90.00
#
_symmetry.space_group_name_H-M   'P 1'
#
loop_
_entity.id
_entity.type
_entity.pdbx_description
1 polymer ?
#
loop_
_entity_poly.entity_id
_entity_poly.type
_entity_poly.pdbx_seq_one_letter_code
_entity_poly.pdbx_strand_id
1 'polypeptide(L)'
;MVLTRRFRIVAAVLVLGGLVAGTAAVAGASSGEPTAAATATPAADSTQAAPKADETEPDTTATERVVPAEVGEPVPVDPQVQAQVSYMLAHWTDYNTDAYGVITDNDCVNFTSQSLIERGWTMDDQWWSEGTGSDFDTSSPWISSTAFRDYVAQSGRATALTDDQRDQVKLGDVAQFDWDNSGDRDHTGVVTRIEGSGDDIQIYYAGHTDDTDFRSVDYAITEKHPGATAYYWSIP
;
A
#
# COMPACT_ATOMS: atom_id res chain seq x y z
N MET A 1 3.83 -51.92 31.14
CA MET A 1 4.77 -53.05 31.02
C MET A 1 4.70 -53.53 29.57
N VAL A 2 5.86 -53.61 28.89
CA VAL A 2 6.15 -54.16 27.53
C VAL A 2 5.70 -53.30 26.33
N LEU A 3 6.55 -52.43 25.75
CA LEU A 3 7.52 -52.63 24.64
C LEU A 3 6.90 -53.23 23.35
N THR A 4 7.13 -52.72 22.14
CA THR A 4 8.44 -52.77 21.47
C THR A 4 8.50 -51.88 20.21
N ARG A 5 9.60 -51.13 20.06
CA ARG A 5 10.11 -50.48 18.83
C ARG A 5 10.39 -51.49 17.71
N ARG A 6 10.49 -51.03 16.46
CA ARG A 6 11.54 -51.44 15.51
C ARG A 6 11.80 -50.38 14.42
N PHE A 7 12.97 -49.77 14.50
CA PHE A 7 13.69 -49.08 13.41
C PHE A 7 14.14 -50.08 12.34
N ARG A 8 14.19 -49.67 11.07
CA ARG A 8 15.21 -50.13 10.10
C ARG A 8 15.61 -48.99 9.16
N ILE A 9 16.92 -48.95 8.89
CA ILE A 9 17.74 -47.94 8.23
C ILE A 9 18.31 -48.56 6.95
N VAL A 10 18.35 -47.74 5.88
CA VAL A 10 19.31 -47.67 4.75
C VAL A 10 19.37 -48.80 3.71
N ALA A 11 19.28 -48.40 2.42
CA ALA A 11 20.34 -48.58 1.42
C ALA A 11 20.06 -47.73 0.17
N ALA A 12 21.06 -46.94 -0.25
CA ALA A 12 21.11 -46.17 -1.48
C ALA A 12 21.71 -47.00 -2.62
N VAL A 13 21.32 -46.73 -3.88
CA VAL A 13 22.13 -47.02 -5.09
C VAL A 13 21.92 -45.92 -6.14
N LEU A 14 23.05 -45.36 -6.60
CA LEU A 14 23.29 -44.42 -7.70
C LEU A 14 23.59 -45.18 -9.00
N VAL A 15 23.12 -44.72 -10.16
CA VAL A 15 23.75 -44.84 -11.51
C VAL A 15 23.15 -43.71 -12.39
N LEU A 16 23.85 -42.60 -12.69
CA LEU A 16 24.79 -42.28 -13.80
C LEU A 16 24.27 -42.45 -15.25
N GLY A 17 24.35 -41.37 -16.05
CA GLY A 17 24.84 -41.46 -17.45
C GLY A 17 24.22 -40.54 -18.52
N GLY A 18 25.02 -39.61 -19.06
CA GLY A 18 24.99 -39.16 -20.47
C GLY A 18 24.61 -37.69 -20.73
N LEU A 19 25.53 -36.70 -20.77
CA LEU A 19 26.35 -36.18 -21.92
C LEU A 19 25.50 -35.64 -23.12
N VAL A 20 25.71 -34.44 -23.72
CA VAL A 20 26.91 -33.94 -24.44
C VAL A 20 26.83 -32.41 -24.77
N ALA A 21 27.98 -31.73 -24.66
CA ALA A 21 28.54 -30.53 -25.37
C ALA A 21 27.85 -29.14 -25.36
N GLY A 22 28.58 -28.01 -25.28
CA GLY A 22 30.03 -27.79 -25.20
C GLY A 22 30.41 -26.29 -25.31
N THR A 23 31.51 -25.92 -24.61
CA THR A 23 32.58 -24.92 -24.89
C THR A 23 32.19 -23.47 -25.27
N ALA A 24 32.78 -22.38 -24.77
CA ALA A 24 34.11 -22.04 -24.22
C ALA A 24 33.98 -20.67 -23.47
N ALA A 25 34.89 -20.07 -22.70
CA ALA A 25 36.28 -20.29 -22.31
C ALA A 25 36.52 -19.50 -20.99
N VAL A 26 37.55 -19.90 -20.25
CA VAL A 26 37.92 -19.44 -18.91
C VAL A 26 39.20 -18.58 -18.99
N ALA A 27 39.31 -17.54 -18.17
CA ALA A 27 40.58 -17.06 -17.58
C ALA A 27 40.26 -16.05 -16.45
N GLY A 28 40.72 -16.18 -15.21
CA GLY A 28 41.52 -17.21 -14.57
C GLY A 28 41.89 -16.81 -13.13
N ALA A 29 41.91 -17.83 -12.25
CA ALA A 29 42.74 -18.04 -11.05
C ALA A 29 42.72 -17.00 -9.90
N SER A 30 42.76 -17.33 -8.61
CA SER A 30 43.33 -18.50 -7.92
C SER A 30 42.66 -18.66 -6.54
N SER A 31 42.12 -19.84 -6.20
CA SER A 31 42.72 -20.82 -5.26
C SER A 31 42.49 -20.56 -3.76
N GLY A 32 41.72 -21.46 -3.13
CA GLY A 32 42.09 -22.01 -1.82
C GLY A 32 41.27 -21.59 -0.59
N GLU A 33 40.28 -22.42 -0.22
CA GLU A 33 39.87 -22.69 1.17
C GLU A 33 41.05 -23.29 2.00
N PRO A 34 41.04 -23.43 3.36
CA PRO A 34 39.86 -23.67 4.24
C PRO A 34 39.90 -23.09 5.70
N THR A 35 38.75 -23.25 6.40
CA THR A 35 38.52 -23.55 7.84
C THR A 35 39.48 -23.03 8.94
N ALA A 36 38.93 -22.30 9.94
CA ALA A 36 38.87 -22.67 11.37
C ALA A 36 38.56 -21.46 12.27
N ALA A 37 37.68 -21.66 13.26
CA ALA A 37 37.39 -20.72 14.34
C ALA A 37 38.39 -20.89 15.51
N ALA A 38 38.87 -19.79 16.11
CA ALA A 38 39.33 -19.71 17.50
C ALA A 38 39.66 -18.26 17.96
N THR A 39 38.93 -17.78 18.97
CA THR A 39 39.38 -17.17 20.25
C THR A 39 40.16 -15.83 20.33
N ALA A 40 39.48 -14.85 20.96
CA ALA A 40 39.87 -13.85 21.99
C ALA A 40 41.14 -12.93 21.91
N THR A 41 40.83 -11.62 22.01
CA THR A 41 41.46 -10.40 22.61
C THR A 41 42.53 -10.67 23.71
N PRO A 42 43.61 -9.84 23.95
CA PRO A 42 43.51 -8.40 24.31
C PRO A 42 44.66 -7.39 24.07
N ALA A 43 44.26 -6.09 24.13
CA ALA A 43 44.86 -4.88 24.74
C ALA A 43 46.28 -4.33 24.40
N ALA A 44 46.33 -3.02 24.09
CA ALA A 44 47.20 -1.96 24.66
C ALA A 44 46.69 -0.57 24.16
N ASP A 45 46.20 0.38 24.97
CA ASP A 45 46.85 1.28 25.96
C ASP A 45 47.73 2.38 25.28
N SER A 46 47.69 3.70 25.52
CA SER A 46 46.89 4.63 26.36
C SER A 46 47.25 6.10 26.01
N THR A 47 46.49 7.07 26.57
CA THR A 47 46.71 8.56 26.71
C THR A 47 46.37 9.45 25.48
N GLN A 48 45.78 10.65 25.55
CA GLN A 48 45.60 11.66 26.62
C GLN A 48 44.52 12.72 26.22
N ALA A 49 43.80 13.24 27.23
CA ALA A 49 43.14 14.56 27.39
C ALA A 49 42.02 15.05 26.43
N ALA A 50 40.83 15.24 27.03
CA ALA A 50 39.69 15.98 26.50
C ALA A 50 39.87 17.51 26.66
N PRO A 51 39.42 18.34 25.70
CA PRO A 51 39.26 19.77 25.93
C PRO A 51 37.92 20.07 26.62
N LYS A 52 38.00 21.09 27.46
CA LYS A 52 36.98 21.67 28.34
C LYS A 52 35.79 22.21 27.55
N ALA A 53 34.58 21.99 28.07
CA ALA A 53 33.36 22.63 27.61
C ALA A 53 33.47 24.15 27.77
N ASP A 54 33.24 24.87 26.66
CA ASP A 54 32.87 26.29 26.70
C ASP A 54 31.35 26.36 26.60
N GLU A 55 30.77 27.02 27.60
CA GLU A 55 29.34 27.29 27.71
C GLU A 55 28.93 28.17 26.51
N THR A 56 28.20 27.58 25.57
CA THR A 56 27.51 28.36 24.53
C THR A 56 26.20 28.86 25.13
N GLU A 57 26.13 30.18 25.31
CA GLU A 57 24.92 30.93 25.65
C GLU A 57 23.74 30.50 24.75
N PRO A 58 22.50 30.36 25.28
CA PRO A 58 21.37 29.93 24.50
C PRO A 58 20.96 31.01 23.49
N ASP A 59 20.91 30.64 22.22
CA ASP A 59 20.28 31.44 21.17
C ASP A 59 18.77 31.56 21.48
N THR A 60 18.35 32.73 21.93
CA THR A 60 16.98 33.03 22.40
C THR A 60 16.04 33.43 21.26
N THR A 61 16.37 33.05 20.03
CA THR A 61 15.59 33.41 18.82
C THR A 61 14.84 32.24 18.20
N ALA A 62 14.56 31.18 18.97
CA ALA A 62 13.58 30.17 18.58
C ALA A 62 12.18 30.78 18.69
N THR A 63 11.60 31.13 17.54
CA THR A 63 10.17 31.44 17.44
C THR A 63 9.38 30.30 18.05
N GLU A 64 8.58 30.62 19.06
CA GLU A 64 7.75 29.66 19.78
C GLU A 64 6.87 28.90 18.79
N ARG A 65 7.01 27.57 18.76
CA ARG A 65 6.12 26.71 17.98
C ARG A 65 4.70 26.95 18.50
N VAL A 66 3.87 27.57 17.66
CA VAL A 66 2.45 27.76 17.93
C VAL A 66 1.88 26.41 18.33
N VAL A 67 1.44 26.32 19.60
CA VAL A 67 0.71 25.17 20.11
C VAL A 67 -0.49 24.98 19.18
N PRO A 68 -0.68 23.78 18.58
CA PRO A 68 -1.86 23.52 17.78
C PRO A 68 -3.09 23.96 18.57
N ALA A 69 -3.98 24.73 17.94
CA ALA A 69 -5.25 25.10 18.53
C ALA A 69 -5.91 23.84 19.11
N GLU A 70 -6.56 23.97 20.26
CA GLU A 70 -7.19 22.85 20.96
C GLU A 70 -7.89 21.94 19.97
N VAL A 71 -7.56 20.64 20.03
CA VAL A 71 -8.14 19.62 19.17
C VAL A 71 -9.65 19.73 19.35
N GLY A 72 -10.33 20.22 18.31
CA GLY A 72 -11.78 20.34 18.33
C GLY A 72 -12.42 19.00 18.68
N GLU A 73 -13.63 19.04 19.22
CA GLU A 73 -14.42 17.82 19.48
C GLU A 73 -14.34 16.89 18.27
N PRO A 74 -14.04 15.59 18.46
CA PRO A 74 -13.98 14.64 17.36
C PRO A 74 -15.27 14.73 16.54
N VAL A 75 -15.14 15.08 15.26
CA VAL A 75 -16.30 15.08 14.36
C VAL A 75 -16.82 13.63 14.31
N PRO A 76 -18.08 13.37 14.67
CA PRO A 76 -18.65 12.03 14.56
C PRO A 76 -18.59 11.58 13.11
N VAL A 77 -17.79 10.56 12.82
CA VAL A 77 -17.75 9.89 11.53
C VAL A 77 -18.72 8.71 11.58
N ASP A 78 -19.47 8.49 10.51
CA ASP A 78 -20.31 7.29 10.38
C ASP A 78 -19.43 6.03 10.57
N PRO A 79 -19.83 5.07 11.42
CA PRO A 79 -19.04 3.86 11.66
C PRO A 79 -18.68 3.07 10.38
N GLN A 80 -19.53 3.09 9.35
CA GLN A 80 -19.26 2.42 8.07
C GLN A 80 -18.18 3.16 7.27
N VAL A 81 -18.23 4.50 7.26
CA VAL A 81 -17.16 5.34 6.70
C VAL A 81 -15.84 5.09 7.45
N GLN A 82 -15.92 5.01 8.79
CA GLN A 82 -14.75 4.75 9.62
C GLN A 82 -14.15 3.36 9.33
N ALA A 83 -14.97 2.34 9.14
CA ALA A 83 -14.52 0.98 8.80
C ALA A 83 -13.78 0.96 7.46
N GLN A 84 -14.35 1.60 6.43
CA GLN A 84 -13.72 1.74 5.12
C GLN A 84 -12.35 2.44 5.21
N VAL A 85 -12.30 3.63 5.82
CA VAL A 85 -11.06 4.41 5.91
C VAL A 85 -10.02 3.67 6.76
N SER A 86 -10.43 3.01 7.84
CA SER A 86 -9.53 2.21 8.67
C SER A 86 -8.93 1.04 7.88
N TYR A 87 -9.72 0.38 7.03
CA TYR A 87 -9.23 -0.66 6.13
C TYR A 87 -8.17 -0.12 5.17
N MET A 88 -8.46 1.01 4.51
CA MET A 88 -7.52 1.65 3.60
C MET A 88 -6.19 1.96 4.29
N LEU A 89 -6.23 2.55 5.49
CA LEU A 89 -5.04 2.94 6.24
C LEU A 89 -4.28 1.75 6.86
N ALA A 90 -4.96 0.62 7.10
CA ALA A 90 -4.32 -0.59 7.57
C ALA A 90 -3.58 -1.33 6.44
N HIS A 91 -4.10 -1.28 5.22
CA HIS A 91 -3.69 -2.18 4.14
C HIS A 91 -3.02 -1.51 2.94
N TRP A 92 -2.83 -0.18 2.93
CA TRP A 92 -2.20 0.54 1.82
C TRP A 92 -0.79 0.05 1.45
N THR A 93 -0.08 -0.59 2.39
CA THR A 93 1.22 -1.27 2.17
C THR A 93 1.25 -2.72 2.62
N ASP A 94 0.34 -3.14 3.49
CA ASP A 94 0.22 -4.51 4.00
C ASP A 94 -1.01 -5.18 3.38
N TYR A 95 -0.83 -5.74 2.18
CA TYR A 95 -1.93 -6.25 1.36
C TYR A 95 -2.66 -7.42 2.06
N ASN A 96 -3.99 -7.37 2.09
CA ASN A 96 -4.85 -8.34 2.78
C ASN A 96 -5.02 -9.66 2.00
N THR A 97 -3.91 -10.37 1.76
CA THR A 97 -3.87 -11.58 0.92
C THR A 97 -4.57 -12.79 1.53
N ASP A 98 -4.80 -12.77 2.84
CA ASP A 98 -5.53 -13.83 3.54
C ASP A 98 -7.04 -13.79 3.24
N ALA A 99 -7.59 -12.62 2.90
CA ALA A 99 -9.02 -12.42 2.64
C ALA A 99 -9.34 -12.11 1.17
N TYR A 100 -8.38 -11.59 0.40
CA TYR A 100 -8.61 -11.15 -0.97
C TYR A 100 -7.45 -11.48 -1.91
N GLY A 101 -7.75 -11.48 -3.20
CA GLY A 101 -6.74 -11.53 -4.24
C GLY A 101 -5.95 -10.23 -4.38
N VAL A 102 -4.79 -10.31 -5.03
CA VAL A 102 -3.93 -9.15 -5.34
C VAL A 102 -3.56 -9.13 -6.81
N ILE A 103 -3.64 -7.95 -7.42
CA ILE A 103 -3.29 -7.70 -8.82
C ILE A 103 -2.02 -6.87 -8.87
N THR A 104 -0.90 -7.50 -9.18
CA THR A 104 0.38 -6.79 -9.32
C THR A 104 0.27 -5.68 -10.38
N ASP A 105 0.79 -4.49 -10.03
CA ASP A 105 0.84 -3.29 -10.87
C ASP A 105 -0.52 -2.68 -11.31
N ASN A 106 -1.66 -3.23 -10.87
CA ASN A 106 -2.97 -2.71 -11.28
C ASN A 106 -4.10 -2.92 -10.24
N ASP A 107 -3.74 -2.88 -8.95
CA ASP A 107 -4.64 -3.25 -7.85
C ASP A 107 -5.62 -2.15 -7.39
N CYS A 108 -5.62 -0.99 -8.04
CA CYS A 108 -6.35 0.21 -7.59
C CYS A 108 -7.82 -0.03 -7.20
N VAL A 109 -8.60 -0.67 -8.07
CA VAL A 109 -10.04 -0.91 -7.86
C VAL A 109 -10.29 -2.17 -7.05
N ASN A 110 -9.40 -3.16 -7.15
CA ASN A 110 -9.49 -4.33 -6.28
C ASN A 110 -9.39 -3.89 -4.82
N PHE A 111 -8.40 -3.07 -4.47
CA PHE A 111 -8.25 -2.54 -3.12
C PHE A 111 -9.42 -1.64 -2.69
N THR A 112 -9.86 -0.74 -3.58
CA THR A 112 -11.06 0.07 -3.34
C THR A 112 -12.28 -0.82 -3.08
N SER A 113 -12.45 -1.88 -3.85
CA SER A 113 -13.58 -2.80 -3.76
C SER A 113 -13.62 -3.53 -2.42
N GLN A 114 -12.46 -3.98 -1.94
CA GLN A 114 -12.33 -4.57 -0.60
C GLN A 114 -12.79 -3.59 0.48
N SER A 115 -12.37 -2.32 0.42
CA SER A 115 -12.79 -1.31 1.39
C SER A 115 -14.30 -1.04 1.37
N LEU A 116 -14.95 -1.18 0.20
CA LEU A 116 -16.40 -1.01 0.08
C LEU A 116 -17.16 -2.14 0.77
N ILE A 117 -16.60 -3.36 0.81
CA ILE A 117 -17.15 -4.44 1.64
C ILE A 117 -17.13 -4.04 3.12
N GLU A 118 -16.04 -3.44 3.59
CA GLU A 118 -15.95 -2.92 4.97
C GLU A 118 -16.92 -1.76 5.23
N ARG A 119 -17.22 -0.96 4.20
CA ARG A 119 -18.31 0.04 4.22
C ARG A 119 -19.71 -0.60 4.29
N GLY A 120 -19.82 -1.91 4.16
CA GLY A 120 -21.08 -2.63 4.18
C GLY A 120 -21.73 -2.81 2.81
N TRP A 121 -21.02 -2.55 1.71
CA TRP A 121 -21.50 -2.98 0.40
C TRP A 121 -21.56 -4.50 0.35
N THR A 122 -22.64 -5.02 -0.20
CA THR A 122 -22.76 -6.44 -0.52
C THR A 122 -22.49 -6.64 -2.00
N MET A 123 -21.66 -7.64 -2.32
CA MET A 123 -21.43 -8.12 -3.68
C MET A 123 -22.74 -8.52 -4.35
N ASP A 124 -22.78 -8.42 -5.67
CA ASP A 124 -23.90 -8.89 -6.50
C ASP A 124 -23.38 -9.65 -7.73
N ASP A 125 -24.26 -9.97 -8.68
CA ASP A 125 -23.91 -10.73 -9.87
C ASP A 125 -23.01 -9.96 -10.85
N GLN A 126 -22.91 -8.63 -10.72
CA GLN A 126 -22.11 -7.75 -11.59
C GLN A 126 -20.80 -7.31 -10.94
N TRP A 127 -20.78 -7.10 -9.63
CA TRP A 127 -19.61 -6.70 -8.85
C TRP A 127 -19.29 -7.73 -7.75
N TRP A 128 -18.28 -8.57 -7.99
CA TRP A 128 -17.90 -9.67 -7.10
C TRP A 128 -16.44 -10.10 -7.25
N SER A 129 -15.94 -10.78 -6.20
CA SER A 129 -14.66 -11.49 -6.16
C SER A 129 -14.80 -12.75 -5.30
N GLU A 130 -14.09 -13.82 -5.65
CA GLU A 130 -14.06 -15.09 -4.92
C GLU A 130 -12.63 -15.66 -4.90
N GLY A 131 -12.21 -16.21 -3.76
CA GLY A 131 -10.85 -16.71 -3.58
C GLY A 131 -9.90 -15.65 -3.01
N THR A 132 -8.64 -16.02 -2.76
CA THR A 132 -7.67 -15.20 -2.04
C THR A 132 -6.25 -15.38 -2.59
N GLY A 133 -5.34 -14.46 -2.26
CA GLY A 133 -3.94 -14.53 -2.70
C GLY A 133 -3.81 -14.55 -4.23
N SER A 134 -3.12 -15.56 -4.76
CA SER A 134 -2.98 -15.76 -6.21
C SER A 134 -4.13 -16.53 -6.85
N ASP A 135 -4.98 -17.17 -6.06
CA ASP A 135 -6.01 -18.11 -6.51
C ASP A 135 -7.38 -17.47 -6.28
N PHE A 136 -7.74 -16.52 -7.14
CA PHE A 136 -9.00 -15.79 -7.07
C PHE A 136 -9.59 -15.48 -8.46
N ASP A 137 -10.92 -15.42 -8.51
CA ASP A 137 -11.72 -15.06 -9.66
C ASP A 137 -12.47 -13.75 -9.36
N THR A 138 -12.74 -12.94 -10.39
CA THR A 138 -13.39 -11.63 -10.22
C THR A 138 -14.27 -11.25 -11.39
N SER A 139 -15.21 -10.34 -11.13
CA SER A 139 -15.90 -9.61 -12.20
C SER A 139 -15.08 -8.42 -12.70
N SER A 140 -15.38 -7.94 -13.91
CA SER A 140 -14.68 -6.78 -14.47
C SER A 140 -14.85 -5.51 -13.61
N PRO A 141 -16.06 -5.14 -13.11
CA PRO A 141 -16.22 -4.02 -12.20
C PRO A 141 -15.45 -4.11 -10.88
N TRP A 142 -15.05 -5.32 -10.44
CA TRP A 142 -14.26 -5.48 -9.22
C TRP A 142 -12.79 -5.03 -9.39
N ILE A 143 -12.25 -5.11 -10.62
CA ILE A 143 -10.81 -4.93 -10.87
C ILE A 143 -10.48 -3.82 -11.87
N SER A 144 -11.46 -3.31 -12.63
CA SER A 144 -11.25 -2.28 -13.66
C SER A 144 -11.93 -0.98 -13.26
N SER A 145 -11.18 0.12 -13.31
CA SER A 145 -11.66 1.45 -12.87
C SER A 145 -12.78 1.98 -13.75
N THR A 146 -12.64 1.80 -15.05
CA THR A 146 -13.66 2.11 -16.06
C THR A 146 -14.91 1.24 -15.88
N ALA A 147 -14.75 -0.07 -15.68
CA ALA A 147 -15.89 -0.96 -15.48
C ALA A 147 -16.61 -0.67 -14.15
N PHE A 148 -15.88 -0.32 -13.09
CA PHE A 148 -16.42 0.11 -11.80
C PHE A 148 -17.23 1.41 -11.95
N ARG A 149 -16.70 2.42 -12.67
CA ARG A 149 -17.42 3.65 -13.01
C ARG A 149 -18.79 3.33 -13.61
N ASP A 150 -18.81 2.46 -14.61
CA ASP A 150 -20.03 2.12 -15.35
C ASP A 150 -21.02 1.34 -14.48
N TYR A 151 -20.51 0.41 -13.66
CA TYR A 151 -21.33 -0.33 -12.70
C TYR A 151 -21.95 0.60 -11.65
N VAL A 152 -21.17 1.48 -11.01
CA VAL A 152 -21.69 2.40 -9.99
C VAL A 152 -22.75 3.33 -10.57
N ALA A 153 -22.50 3.89 -11.77
CA ALA A 153 -23.45 4.74 -12.48
C ALA A 153 -24.80 4.04 -12.74
N GLN A 154 -24.78 2.74 -13.06
CA GLN A 154 -25.99 1.95 -13.32
C GLN A 154 -26.68 1.46 -12.05
N SER A 155 -25.91 1.18 -10.99
CA SER A 155 -26.42 0.61 -9.74
C SER A 155 -27.26 1.60 -8.91
N GLY A 156 -27.02 2.91 -9.07
CA GLY A 156 -27.63 3.95 -8.23
C GLY A 156 -27.11 3.97 -6.79
N ARG A 157 -26.01 3.27 -6.49
CA ARG A 157 -25.43 3.16 -5.13
C ARG A 157 -24.72 4.44 -4.67
N ALA A 158 -24.34 5.32 -5.58
CA ALA A 158 -23.60 6.54 -5.28
C ALA A 158 -24.02 7.70 -6.20
N THR A 159 -23.68 8.92 -5.80
CA THR A 159 -23.90 10.14 -6.59
C THR A 159 -22.60 10.59 -7.25
N ALA A 160 -22.63 10.85 -8.56
CA ALA A 160 -21.47 11.38 -9.27
C ALA A 160 -21.21 12.86 -8.88
N LEU A 161 -19.96 13.19 -8.60
CA LEU A 161 -19.46 14.55 -8.41
C LEU A 161 -18.28 14.82 -9.36
N THR A 162 -18.17 16.06 -9.84
CA THR A 162 -16.98 16.56 -10.54
C THR A 162 -16.00 17.20 -9.57
N ASP A 163 -14.81 17.53 -10.06
CA ASP A 163 -13.81 18.27 -9.29
C ASP A 163 -14.22 19.70 -8.89
N ASP A 164 -15.23 20.26 -9.56
CA ASP A 164 -15.81 21.57 -9.17
C ASP A 164 -16.74 21.48 -7.94
N GLN A 165 -17.07 20.25 -7.49
CA GLN A 165 -18.01 19.98 -6.40
C GLN A 165 -17.30 19.44 -5.15
N ARG A 166 -16.05 19.85 -4.93
CA ARG A 166 -15.21 19.37 -3.80
C ARG A 166 -15.83 19.61 -2.43
N ASP A 167 -16.62 20.67 -2.29
CA ASP A 167 -17.36 21.00 -1.07
C ASP A 167 -18.41 19.94 -0.68
N GLN A 168 -18.77 19.03 -1.60
CA GLN A 168 -19.71 17.94 -1.38
C GLN A 168 -19.03 16.59 -1.12
N VAL A 169 -17.71 16.50 -1.36
CA VAL A 169 -16.92 15.28 -1.16
C VAL A 169 -16.80 14.98 0.33
N LYS A 170 -16.95 13.70 0.67
CA LYS A 170 -16.93 13.19 2.05
C LYS A 170 -15.81 12.15 2.22
N LEU A 171 -15.41 11.93 3.48
CA LEU A 171 -14.56 10.79 3.81
C LEU A 171 -15.22 9.48 3.35
N GLY A 172 -14.41 8.58 2.79
CA GLY A 172 -14.84 7.31 2.22
C GLY A 172 -15.50 7.42 0.84
N ASP A 173 -15.65 8.61 0.27
CA ASP A 173 -16.02 8.74 -1.14
C ASP A 173 -14.93 8.13 -2.02
N VAL A 174 -15.32 7.59 -3.17
CA VAL A 174 -14.37 7.00 -4.12
C VAL A 174 -13.91 8.09 -5.07
N ALA A 175 -12.59 8.33 -5.11
CA ALA A 175 -11.96 9.20 -6.09
C ALA A 175 -11.60 8.37 -7.34
N GLN A 176 -11.99 8.85 -8.50
CA GLN A 176 -11.58 8.29 -9.78
C GLN A 176 -10.83 9.34 -10.59
N PHE A 177 -9.83 8.89 -11.33
CA PHE A 177 -8.97 9.76 -12.08
C PHE A 177 -8.92 9.32 -13.53
N ASP A 178 -8.94 10.30 -14.40
CA ASP A 178 -8.73 10.18 -15.83
C ASP A 178 -7.38 10.81 -16.13
N TRP A 179 -6.32 9.98 -16.15
CA TRP A 179 -4.95 10.47 -16.17
C TRP A 179 -4.57 11.13 -17.50
N ASP A 180 -5.18 10.68 -18.59
CA ASP A 180 -4.90 11.15 -19.94
C ASP A 180 -6.07 11.94 -20.58
N ASN A 181 -7.15 12.17 -19.83
CA ASN A 181 -8.40 12.78 -20.32
C ASN A 181 -9.04 12.03 -21.49
N SER A 182 -8.88 10.71 -21.54
CA SER A 182 -9.54 9.85 -22.51
C SER A 182 -11.06 9.77 -22.27
N GLY A 183 -11.49 10.04 -21.04
CA GLY A 183 -12.85 9.82 -20.54
C GLY A 183 -12.98 8.51 -19.75
N ASP A 184 -11.98 7.62 -19.81
CA ASP A 184 -12.10 6.25 -19.31
C ASP A 184 -11.80 6.08 -17.81
N ARG A 185 -11.51 7.15 -17.07
CA ARG A 185 -11.31 7.15 -15.60
C ARG A 185 -10.49 5.95 -15.14
N ASP A 186 -9.25 5.87 -15.61
CA ASP A 186 -8.39 4.70 -15.57
C ASP A 186 -7.80 4.35 -14.18
N HIS A 187 -7.93 5.22 -13.18
CA HIS A 187 -7.45 4.94 -11.81
C HIS A 187 -8.49 5.27 -10.73
N THR A 188 -8.44 4.56 -9.61
CA THR A 188 -9.37 4.70 -8.48
C THR A 188 -8.64 4.66 -7.13
N GLY A 189 -9.10 5.46 -6.17
CA GLY A 189 -8.75 5.38 -4.76
C GLY A 189 -9.91 5.82 -3.87
N VAL A 190 -9.69 5.86 -2.55
CA VAL A 190 -10.71 6.27 -1.55
C VAL A 190 -10.25 7.51 -0.83
N VAL A 191 -11.14 8.50 -0.67
CA VAL A 191 -10.87 9.72 0.10
C VAL A 191 -10.71 9.39 1.58
N THR A 192 -9.50 9.55 2.11
CA THR A 192 -9.12 9.20 3.49
C THR A 192 -8.86 10.41 4.38
N ARG A 193 -8.69 11.59 3.80
CA ARG A 193 -8.53 12.85 4.53
C ARG A 193 -9.03 14.03 3.70
N ILE A 194 -9.69 14.97 4.38
CA ILE A 194 -10.09 16.25 3.83
C ILE A 194 -9.61 17.31 4.80
N GLU A 195 -9.01 18.37 4.28
CA GLU A 195 -8.56 19.53 5.05
C GLU A 195 -9.09 20.82 4.45
N GLY A 196 -9.14 21.88 5.26
CA GLY A 196 -9.65 23.16 4.82
C GLY A 196 -11.17 23.15 4.59
N SER A 197 -11.66 24.22 3.96
CA SER A 197 -13.07 24.42 3.63
C SER A 197 -13.22 25.51 2.59
N GLY A 198 -14.33 25.52 1.84
CA GLY A 198 -14.55 26.50 0.78
C GLY A 198 -13.48 26.38 -0.30
N ASP A 199 -12.89 27.50 -0.71
CA ASP A 199 -11.90 27.54 -1.79
C ASP A 199 -10.55 26.91 -1.41
N ASP A 200 -10.26 26.73 -0.12
CA ASP A 200 -9.01 26.14 0.39
C ASP A 200 -9.13 24.63 0.67
N ILE A 201 -10.20 23.98 0.19
CA ILE A 201 -10.41 22.55 0.45
C ILE A 201 -9.32 21.69 -0.23
N GLN A 202 -8.76 20.76 0.53
CA GLN A 202 -7.73 19.83 0.09
C GLN A 202 -8.21 18.40 0.33
N ILE A 203 -8.19 17.58 -0.72
CA ILE A 203 -8.66 16.19 -0.68
C ILE A 203 -7.46 15.27 -0.84
N TYR A 204 -7.39 14.26 0.02
CA TYR A 204 -6.35 13.24 0.02
C TYR A 204 -6.98 11.86 -0.07
N TYR A 205 -6.31 10.95 -0.78
CA TYR A 205 -6.79 9.60 -0.99
C TYR A 205 -5.74 8.55 -0.63
N ALA A 206 -6.24 7.36 -0.30
CA ALA A 206 -5.48 6.12 -0.23
C ALA A 206 -5.80 5.23 -1.45
N GLY A 207 -4.84 4.40 -1.86
CA GLY A 207 -5.00 3.49 -3.00
C GLY A 207 -3.76 2.64 -3.26
N HIS A 208 -3.91 1.63 -4.12
CA HIS A 208 -2.82 0.78 -4.61
C HIS A 208 -2.41 1.15 -6.05
N THR A 209 -1.62 0.30 -6.72
CA THR A 209 -0.89 0.52 -7.99
C THR A 209 0.31 1.46 -7.82
N ASP A 210 0.11 2.56 -7.13
CA ASP A 210 1.18 3.36 -6.53
C ASP A 210 0.78 3.66 -5.09
N ASP A 211 1.11 2.71 -4.22
CA ASP A 211 0.67 2.62 -2.83
C ASP A 211 0.71 3.97 -2.10
N THR A 212 -0.42 4.35 -1.50
CA THR A 212 -0.55 5.59 -0.73
C THR A 212 -1.66 5.54 0.30
N ASP A 213 -1.49 6.32 1.36
CA ASP A 213 -2.46 6.53 2.44
C ASP A 213 -3.08 7.95 2.42
N PHE A 214 -2.31 8.97 2.00
CA PHE A 214 -2.73 10.38 1.95
C PHE A 214 -2.13 11.15 0.76
N ARG A 215 -2.24 10.64 -0.47
CA ARG A 215 -1.82 11.42 -1.64
C ARG A 215 -2.81 12.54 -1.91
N SER A 216 -2.32 13.78 -2.05
CA SER A 216 -3.13 14.92 -2.47
C SER A 216 -3.67 14.69 -3.89
N VAL A 217 -4.98 14.91 -4.07
CA VAL A 217 -5.61 14.89 -5.40
C VAL A 217 -5.00 15.97 -6.28
N ASP A 218 -4.76 17.16 -5.75
CA ASP A 218 -4.18 18.29 -6.50
C ASP A 218 -2.79 17.92 -7.00
N TYR A 219 -1.92 17.40 -6.13
CA TYR A 219 -0.62 16.89 -6.54
C TYR A 219 -0.74 15.81 -7.63
N ALA A 220 -1.69 14.88 -7.49
CA ALA A 220 -1.88 13.81 -8.46
C ALA A 220 -2.24 14.34 -9.87
N ILE A 221 -3.15 15.30 -9.98
CA ILE A 221 -3.64 15.81 -11.28
C ILE A 221 -2.85 17.00 -11.85
N THR A 222 -2.04 17.69 -11.04
CA THR A 222 -1.26 18.85 -11.49
C THR A 222 0.22 18.56 -11.68
N GLU A 223 0.81 17.71 -10.83
CA GLU A 223 2.26 17.46 -10.81
C GLU A 223 2.59 16.04 -11.29
N LYS A 224 1.93 15.01 -10.76
CA LYS A 224 2.20 13.61 -11.11
C LYS A 224 1.65 13.23 -12.50
N HIS A 225 0.43 13.68 -12.81
CA HIS A 225 -0.23 13.51 -14.11
C HIS A 225 -0.74 14.86 -14.60
N PRO A 226 0.14 15.77 -15.08
CA PRO A 226 -0.25 17.13 -15.41
C PRO A 226 -1.38 17.19 -16.45
N GLY A 227 -2.48 17.81 -16.06
CA GLY A 227 -3.65 18.02 -16.90
C GLY A 227 -4.75 16.96 -16.74
N ALA A 228 -4.55 15.93 -15.91
CA ALA A 228 -5.57 14.94 -15.60
C ALA A 228 -6.81 15.54 -14.92
N THR A 229 -7.90 14.79 -14.90
CA THR A 229 -9.15 15.18 -14.23
C THR A 229 -9.54 14.20 -13.13
N ALA A 230 -9.96 14.74 -11.98
CA ALA A 230 -10.54 13.96 -10.88
C ALA A 230 -12.07 13.98 -10.91
N TYR A 231 -12.66 12.88 -10.46
CA TYR A 231 -14.11 12.69 -10.29
C TYR A 231 -14.34 11.96 -8.98
N TYR A 232 -15.54 12.08 -8.42
CA TYR A 232 -15.89 11.39 -7.20
C TYR A 232 -17.21 10.66 -7.30
N TRP A 233 -17.31 9.55 -6.59
CA TRP A 233 -18.57 8.90 -6.24
C TRP A 233 -18.87 9.18 -4.78
N SER A 234 -19.86 10.02 -4.52
CA SER A 234 -20.34 10.28 -3.18
C SER A 234 -21.21 9.14 -2.69
N ILE A 235 -20.69 8.41 -1.70
CA ILE A 235 -21.35 7.24 -1.13
C ILE A 235 -22.17 7.72 0.08
N PRO A 236 -23.47 7.34 0.16
CA PRO A 236 -24.33 7.77 1.27
C PRO A 236 -23.87 7.26 2.64
#